data_AF-A0A3A0AK63-F1
#
_entry.id   AF-A0A3A0AK63-F1
#
_cell.length_a   1.000
_cell.length_b   1.000
_cell.length_c   1.000
_cell.angle_alpha   90.00
_cell.angle_beta   90.00
_cell.angle_gamma   90.00
#
_symmetry.space_group_name_H-M   'P 1'
#
loop_
_entity.id
_entity.type
_entity.pdbx_description
1 polymer ?
#
loop_
_entity_poly.entity_id
_entity_poly.type
_entity_poly.pdbx_seq_one_letter_code
_entity_poly.pdbx_strand_id
1 'polypeptide(L)'
;MLAQMSSRQLSEWQAFWEVEPWGAYREDWRIACLLAYLANMFRSSDHAAVLPSEFLTILDPTGETEPPLSPAEQATTAFEENWQAMLGE
;
A
#
# COMPACT_ATOMS: atom_id res chain seq x y z
N MET A 1 16.58 -22.77 22.37
CA MET A 1 15.15 -22.45 22.57
C MET A 1 14.22 -23.38 21.80
N LEU A 2 14.40 -23.58 20.49
CA LEU A 2 13.54 -24.49 19.69
C LEU A 2 13.60 -25.96 20.13
N ALA A 3 14.75 -26.45 20.61
CA ALA A 3 14.94 -27.85 21.01
C ALA A 3 14.12 -28.31 22.24
N GLN A 4 13.48 -27.39 22.97
CA GLN A 4 12.65 -27.70 24.15
C GLN A 4 11.17 -27.44 23.90
N MET A 5 10.78 -26.99 22.70
CA MET A 5 9.39 -26.67 22.40
C MET A 5 8.62 -27.96 22.12
N SER A 6 7.58 -28.21 22.92
CA SER A 6 6.71 -29.37 22.71
C SER A 6 5.84 -29.18 21.46
N SER A 7 5.39 -30.30 20.87
CA SER A 7 4.44 -30.26 19.74
C SER A 7 3.17 -29.46 20.07
N ARG A 8 2.68 -29.55 21.31
CA ARG A 8 1.53 -28.76 21.77
C ARG A 8 1.80 -27.27 21.70
N GLN A 9 2.93 -26.82 22.25
CA GLN A 9 3.31 -25.41 22.20
C GLN A 9 3.49 -24.92 20.77
N LEU A 10 4.07 -25.73 19.88
CA LEU A 10 4.17 -25.40 18.47
C LEU A 10 2.78 -25.21 17.82
N SER A 11 1.85 -26.13 18.07
CA SER A 11 0.47 -26.02 17.56
C SER A 11 -0.27 -24.81 18.12
N GLU A 12 -0.04 -24.46 19.39
CA GLU A 12 -0.59 -23.26 20.01
C GLU A 12 -0.03 -21.99 19.36
N TRP A 13 1.27 -21.93 19.07
CA TRP A 13 1.87 -20.81 18.33
C TRP A 13 1.36 -20.70 16.89
N GLN A 14 1.10 -21.83 16.23
CA GLN A 14 0.56 -21.87 14.88
C GLN A 14 -0.88 -21.36 14.85
N ALA A 15 -1.72 -21.79 15.80
CA ALA A 15 -3.08 -21.27 15.97
C ALA A 15 -3.08 -19.78 16.35
N PHE A 16 -2.13 -19.35 17.18
CA PHE A 16 -1.95 -17.94 17.51
C PHE A 16 -1.63 -17.13 16.25
N TRP A 17 -0.71 -17.58 15.40
CA TRP A 17 -0.35 -16.91 14.15
C TRP A 17 -1.53 -16.78 13.16
N GLU A 18 -2.42 -17.77 13.10
CA GLU A 18 -3.61 -17.70 12.24
C GLU A 18 -4.62 -16.61 12.70
N VAL A 19 -4.72 -16.37 14.01
CA VAL A 19 -5.60 -15.36 14.59
C VAL A 19 -4.95 -13.98 14.60
N GLU A 20 -3.67 -13.95 14.94
CA GLU A 20 -2.86 -12.76 15.10
C GLU A 20 -1.43 -13.03 14.60
N PRO A 21 -1.19 -12.83 13.29
CA PRO A 21 0.15 -12.92 12.75
C PRO A 21 1.07 -11.94 13.47
N TRP A 22 2.32 -12.33 13.74
CA TRP A 22 3.33 -11.38 14.19
C TRP A 22 3.56 -10.35 13.10
N GLY A 23 3.14 -9.11 13.37
CA GLY A 23 3.37 -8.00 12.46
C GLY A 23 2.44 -6.82 12.74
N ALA A 24 2.89 -5.63 12.36
CA ALA A 24 2.10 -4.41 12.42
C ALA A 24 1.00 -4.35 11.34
N TYR A 25 0.84 -5.36 10.46
CA TYR A 25 -0.05 -5.27 9.30
C TYR A 25 -1.50 -4.89 9.66
N ARG A 26 -2.05 -5.44 10.75
CA ARG A 26 -3.40 -5.06 11.20
C ARG A 26 -3.45 -3.63 11.73
N GLU A 27 -2.37 -3.14 12.33
CA GLU A 27 -2.24 -1.78 12.84
C GLU A 27 -2.04 -0.79 11.67
N ASP A 28 -1.15 -1.12 10.74
CA ASP A 28 -0.90 -0.39 9.50
C ASP A 28 -2.17 -0.29 8.66
N TRP A 29 -2.96 -1.37 8.54
CA TRP A 29 -4.26 -1.33 7.84
C TRP A 29 -5.23 -0.33 8.50
N ARG A 30 -5.27 -0.27 9.84
CA ARG A 30 -6.12 0.71 10.55
C ARG A 30 -5.65 2.14 10.31
N ILE A 31 -4.33 2.37 10.30
CA ILE A 31 -3.74 3.68 9.99
C ILE A 31 -4.02 4.06 8.54
N ALA A 32 -3.86 3.13 7.61
CA ALA A 32 -4.14 3.32 6.19
C ALA A 32 -5.62 3.70 5.94
N CYS A 33 -6.57 3.07 6.63
CA CYS A 33 -7.98 3.46 6.59
C CYS A 33 -8.20 4.89 7.08
N LEU A 34 -7.53 5.31 8.16
CA LEU A 34 -7.63 6.67 8.69
C LEU A 34 -7.03 7.69 7.71
N LEU A 35 -5.88 7.39 7.10
CA LEU A 35 -5.25 8.26 6.11
C LEU A 35 -6.10 8.39 4.84
N ALA A 36 -6.66 7.29 4.33
CA ALA A 36 -7.59 7.33 3.20
C ALA A 36 -8.85 8.14 3.52
N TYR A 37 -9.38 8.01 4.74
CA TYR A 37 -10.49 8.86 5.18
C TYR A 37 -10.11 10.35 5.14
N LEU A 38 -8.99 10.73 5.74
CA LEU A 38 -8.53 12.11 5.77
C LEU A 38 -8.25 12.66 4.36
N ALA A 39 -7.61 11.86 3.50
CA ALA A 39 -7.30 12.25 2.12
C ALA A 39 -8.59 12.51 1.32
N ASN A 40 -9.59 11.62 1.42
CA ASN A 40 -10.85 11.78 0.72
C ASN A 40 -11.73 12.89 1.30
N MET A 41 -11.61 13.19 2.61
CA MET A 41 -12.37 14.26 3.26
C MET A 41 -12.08 15.65 2.67
N PHE A 42 -10.85 15.88 2.19
CA PHE A 42 -10.44 17.16 1.61
C PHE A 42 -10.33 17.14 0.07
N ARG A 43 -10.74 16.04 -0.58
CA ARG A 43 -10.64 15.84 -2.03
C ARG A 43 -11.93 16.28 -2.73
N SER A 44 -11.82 16.75 -3.97
CA SER A 44 -12.99 17.06 -4.81
C SER A 44 -13.64 15.77 -5.36
N SER A 45 -14.92 15.84 -5.72
CA SER A 45 -15.70 14.71 -6.28
C SER A 45 -15.24 14.27 -7.67
N ASP A 46 -14.43 15.07 -8.34
CA ASP A 46 -14.03 14.85 -9.74
C ASP A 46 -12.90 13.82 -9.87
N HIS A 47 -12.35 13.35 -8.75
CA HIS A 47 -11.27 12.38 -8.74
C HIS A 47 -11.67 11.11 -7.98
N ALA A 48 -11.12 9.96 -8.40
CA ALA A 48 -11.38 8.65 -7.80
C ALA A 48 -11.07 8.63 -6.29
N ALA A 49 -11.78 7.84 -5.48
CA ALA A 49 -11.46 7.75 -4.06
C ALA A 49 -10.08 7.11 -3.83
N VAL A 50 -9.29 7.69 -2.94
CA VAL A 50 -8.02 7.11 -2.49
C VAL A 50 -8.32 5.88 -1.63
N LEU A 51 -7.74 4.73 -1.98
CA LEU A 51 -7.96 3.48 -1.25
C LEU A 51 -6.98 3.32 -0.08
N PRO A 52 -7.38 2.67 1.03
CA PRO A 52 -6.45 2.34 2.12
C PRO A 52 -5.22 1.56 1.64
N SER A 53 -5.38 0.68 0.65
CA SER A 53 -4.26 -0.09 0.07
C SER A 53 -3.16 0.79 -0.54
N GLU A 54 -3.46 2.03 -0.95
CA GLU A 54 -2.44 2.96 -1.48
C GLU A 54 -1.51 3.52 -0.40
N PHE A 55 -1.93 3.48 0.88
CA PHE A 55 -1.08 3.84 2.03
C PHE A 55 -0.32 2.66 2.59
N LEU A 56 -0.68 1.43 2.18
CA LEU A 56 0.10 0.25 2.46
C LEU A 56 1.09 0.06 1.34
N THR A 57 2.28 0.64 1.50
CA THR A 57 3.45 0.00 0.91
C THR A 57 3.56 -1.36 1.57
N ILE A 58 3.14 -2.41 0.85
CA ILE A 58 3.79 -3.71 1.03
C ILE A 58 5.27 -3.33 0.94
N LEU A 59 6.00 -3.47 2.04
CA LEU A 59 7.46 -3.38 2.02
C LEU A 59 7.88 -4.27 0.88
N ASP A 60 8.10 -3.68 -0.28
CA ASP A 60 8.65 -4.37 -1.41
C ASP A 60 9.98 -4.89 -0.86
N PRO A 61 10.20 -6.20 -0.73
CA PRO A 61 11.45 -6.70 -0.18
C PRO A 61 12.65 -6.24 -1.03
N THR A 62 12.41 -5.73 -2.26
CA THR A 62 13.38 -5.06 -3.14
C THR A 62 13.50 -3.55 -2.96
N GLY A 63 12.59 -2.88 -2.23
CA GLY A 63 12.70 -1.46 -1.89
C GLY A 63 12.57 -0.49 -3.07
N GLU A 64 12.03 -0.94 -4.20
CA GLU A 64 11.82 -0.06 -5.36
C GLU A 64 10.43 0.58 -5.25
N THR A 65 10.27 1.49 -4.29
CA THR A 65 9.25 2.52 -4.47
C THR A 65 9.70 3.35 -5.66
N GLU A 66 9.08 3.15 -6.83
CA GLU A 66 9.27 4.05 -7.96
C GLU A 66 8.97 5.47 -7.44
N PRO A 67 9.98 6.35 -7.38
CA PRO A 67 9.78 7.68 -6.82
C PRO A 67 8.69 8.37 -7.65
N PRO A 68 7.74 9.09 -7.03
CA PRO A 68 6.74 9.81 -7.80
C PRO A 68 7.48 10.70 -8.80
N LEU A 69 7.10 10.61 -10.08
CA LEU A 69 7.68 11.41 -11.16
C LEU A 69 7.77 12.87 -10.69
N SER A 70 8.91 13.51 -10.93
CA SER A 70 9.06 14.92 -10.63
C SER A 70 8.00 15.74 -11.38
N PRO A 71 7.63 16.94 -10.90
CA PRO A 71 6.65 17.79 -11.59
C PRO A 71 6.99 18.05 -13.06
N ALA A 72 8.28 18.05 -13.42
CA ALA A 72 8.74 18.20 -14.80
C ALA A 72 8.47 16.93 -15.64
N GLU A 73 8.69 15.75 -15.07
CA GLU A 73 8.41 14.47 -15.74
C GLU A 73 6.90 14.29 -15.90
N GLN A 74 6.10 14.60 -14.87
CA GLN A 74 4.63 14.60 -14.97
C GLN A 74 4.12 15.52 -16.09
N ALA A 75 4.71 16.71 -16.24
CA ALA A 75 4.34 17.64 -17.32
C ALA A 75 4.73 17.12 -18.71
N THR A 76 5.83 16.36 -18.80
CA THR A 76 6.31 15.77 -20.05
C THR A 76 5.39 14.63 -20.47
N THR A 77 5.04 13.74 -19.53
CA THR A 77 4.08 12.65 -19.78
C THR A 77 2.71 13.18 -20.16
N ALA A 78 2.19 14.20 -19.45
CA ALA A 78 0.91 14.83 -19.78
C ALA A 78 0.93 15.54 -21.15
N PHE A 79 2.07 16.10 -21.56
CA PHE A 79 2.24 16.66 -22.90
C PHE A 79 2.23 15.57 -23.96
N GLU A 80 2.97 14.48 -23.75
CA GLU A 80 3.04 13.34 -24.68
C GLU A 80 1.68 12.67 -24.87
N GLU A 81 0.91 12.47 -23.80
CA GLU A 81 -0.45 11.94 -23.89
C GLU A 81 -1.38 12.85 -24.71
N ASN A 82 -1.33 14.17 -24.48
CA ASN A 82 -2.11 15.12 -25.27
C ASN A 82 -1.66 15.17 -26.73
N TRP A 83 -0.36 15.06 -26.98
CA TRP A 83 0.21 15.05 -28.32
C TRP A 83 -0.21 13.79 -29.10
N GLN A 84 -0.19 12.62 -28.46
CA GLN A 84 -0.67 11.38 -29.05
C GLN A 84 -2.17 11.44 -29.35
N ALA A 85 -2.98 12.01 -28.43
CA ALA A 85 -4.41 12.22 -28.66
C ALA A 85 -4.70 13.17 -29.83
N MET A 86 -3.83 14.14 -30.10
CA MET A 86 -3.93 15.03 -31.27
C MET A 86 -3.54 14.35 -32.58
N LEU A 87 -2.65 13.35 -32.54
CA LEU A 87 -2.19 12.62 -33.72
C LEU A 87 -3.12 11.47 -34.14
N GLY A 88 -4.03 11.04 -33.26
CA GLY A 88 -5.18 10.20 -33.62
C GLY A 88 -4.82 8.78 -34.06
N GLU A 89 -3.97 8.08 -33.30
CA GLU A 89 -3.87 6.61 -33.33
C GLU A 89 -4.53 5.95 -32.11
#